data_AF-A0A396P5E0-F1
#
_entry.id   AF-A0A396P5E0-F1
#
_cell.length_a   1.000
_cell.length_b   1.000
_cell.length_c   1.000
_cell.angle_alpha   90.00
_cell.angle_beta   90.00
_cell.angle_gamma   90.00
#
_symmetry.space_group_name_H-M   'P 1'
#
loop_
_entity.id
_entity.type
_entity.pdbx_description
1 polymer ?
#
loop_
_entity_poly.entity_id
_entity_poly.type
_entity_poly.pdbx_seq_one_letter_code
_entity_poly.pdbx_strand_id
1 'polypeptide(L)'
;METFFFHQDIIIITANAAGEKYLIKAKSIQDILDDWNGDCEFVPSNDACVFYTEWNGRPINPAGYTDFGTLIEYLKGLQKRESGV
;
A
#
# COMPACT_ATOMS: atom_id res chain seq x y z
N MET A 1 21.79 -14.05 7.03
CA MET A 1 20.89 -13.66 5.92
C MET A 1 19.71 -14.62 6.00
N GLU A 2 18.51 -14.09 6.18
CA GLU A 2 17.28 -14.88 6.21
C GLU A 2 16.38 -14.40 5.08
N THR A 3 15.81 -15.33 4.33
CA THR A 3 14.94 -15.05 3.19
C THR A 3 13.51 -15.37 3.58
N PHE A 4 12.61 -14.41 3.41
CA PHE A 4 11.18 -14.58 3.62
C PHE A 4 10.44 -14.46 2.30
N PHE A 5 9.69 -15.50 1.94
CA PHE A 5 8.79 -15.48 0.79
C PHE A 5 7.39 -15.05 1.24
N PHE A 6 6.73 -14.24 0.43
CA PHE A 6 5.35 -13.82 0.64
C PHE A 6 4.59 -13.94 -0.68
N HIS A 7 3.33 -14.36 -0.58
CA HIS A 7 2.44 -14.62 -1.71
C HIS A 7 1.14 -13.87 -1.47
N GLN A 8 1.18 -12.54 -1.62
CA GLN A 8 0.01 -11.68 -1.44
C GLN A 8 -0.13 -10.81 -2.67
N ASP A 9 -1.36 -10.42 -2.95
CA ASP A 9 -1.67 -9.64 -4.14
C ASP A 9 -1.14 -8.22 -3.98
N ILE A 10 -1.12 -7.66 -2.76
CA ILE A 10 -0.53 -6.35 -2.50
C ILE A 10 0.51 -6.41 -1.38
N ILE A 11 1.64 -5.76 -1.65
CA ILE A 11 2.74 -5.57 -0.70
C ILE A 11 3.06 -4.08 -0.60
N ILE A 12 3.13 -3.53 0.61
CA ILE A 12 3.56 -2.14 0.84
C ILE A 12 4.67 -2.15 1.89
N ILE A 13 5.80 -1.50 1.58
CA ILE A 13 6.86 -1.22 2.54
C ILE A 13 6.79 0.25 2.91
N THR A 14 6.61 0.52 4.20
CA THR A 14 6.40 1.87 4.76
C THR A 14 7.16 2.02 6.08
N ALA A 15 7.13 3.20 6.69
CA ALA A 15 7.66 3.44 8.03
C ALA A 15 6.70 4.24 8.91
N ASN A 16 6.78 3.98 10.22
CA ASN A 16 6.04 4.76 11.21
C ASN A 16 6.73 6.10 11.51
N ALA A 17 6.15 6.92 12.39
CA ALA A 17 6.72 8.21 12.78
C ALA A 17 8.11 8.10 13.47
N ALA A 18 8.46 6.93 14.01
CA ALA A 18 9.78 6.65 14.57
C ALA A 18 10.81 6.22 13.51
N GLY A 19 10.40 6.08 12.24
CA GLY A 19 11.24 5.62 11.14
C GLY A 19 11.40 4.09 11.07
N GLU A 20 10.68 3.33 11.89
CA GLU A 20 10.73 1.87 11.87
C GLU A 20 9.99 1.37 10.62
N LYS A 21 10.70 0.60 9.79
CA LYS A 21 10.17 0.07 8.53
C LYS A 21 9.38 -1.21 8.77
N TYR A 22 8.24 -1.33 8.11
CA TYR A 22 7.41 -2.52 8.18
C TYR A 22 6.72 -2.81 6.83
N LEU A 23 6.18 -4.03 6.76
CA LEU A 23 5.54 -4.60 5.58
C LEU A 23 4.04 -4.75 5.85
N ILE A 24 3.21 -4.17 4.99
CA ILE A 24 1.78 -4.45 4.91
C ILE A 24 1.53 -5.44 3.79
N LYS A 25 0.63 -6.38 4.06
CA LYS A 25 0.21 -7.46 3.17
C LYS A 25 -1.31 -7.43 3.08
N ALA A 26 -1.84 -7.33 1.87
CA ALA A 26 -3.27 -7.37 1.64
C ALA A 26 -3.61 -8.30 0.47
N LYS A 27 -4.82 -8.88 0.49
CA LYS A 27 -5.32 -9.72 -0.59
C LYS A 27 -6.02 -8.91 -1.66
N SER A 28 -6.51 -7.73 -1.33
CA SER A 28 -7.17 -6.87 -2.30
C SER A 28 -6.91 -5.39 -2.02
N ILE A 29 -7.13 -4.54 -3.03
CA ILE A 29 -7.12 -3.07 -2.84
C ILE A 29 -8.21 -2.69 -1.84
N GLN A 30 -9.36 -3.38 -1.86
CA GLN A 30 -10.49 -3.08 -1.00
C GLN A 30 -10.14 -3.25 0.48
N ASP A 31 -9.38 -4.30 0.84
CA ASP A 31 -8.95 -4.53 2.23
C ASP A 31 -8.19 -3.30 2.78
N ILE A 32 -7.32 -2.70 1.97
CA ILE A 32 -6.55 -1.51 2.33
C ILE A 32 -7.46 -0.28 2.46
N LEU A 33 -8.43 -0.13 1.55
CA LEU A 33 -9.36 1.01 1.57
C LEU A 33 -10.33 0.93 2.75
N ASP A 34 -10.75 -0.27 3.14
CA ASP A 34 -11.61 -0.51 4.30
C ASP A 34 -10.89 -0.13 5.60
N ASP A 35 -9.63 -0.57 5.76
CA ASP A 35 -8.79 -0.21 6.92
C ASP A 35 -8.41 1.28 6.94
N TRP A 36 -8.39 1.94 5.78
CA TRP A 36 -8.08 3.37 5.65
C TRP A 36 -9.25 4.30 5.98
N ASN A 37 -10.51 3.86 5.90
CA ASN A 37 -11.80 4.61 5.74
C ASN A 37 -12.14 5.77 6.72
N GLY A 38 -11.16 6.49 7.26
CA GLY A 38 -11.29 7.66 8.12
C GLY A 38 -10.23 7.65 9.22
N ASP A 39 -9.97 6.46 9.78
CA ASP A 39 -9.24 6.32 11.05
C ASP A 39 -7.87 5.61 10.93
N CYS A 40 -7.51 5.12 9.74
CA CYS A 40 -6.24 4.40 9.51
C CYS A 40 -5.99 3.28 10.56
N GLU A 41 -7.01 2.48 10.88
CA GLU A 41 -7.01 1.63 12.08
C GLU A 41 -5.97 0.48 12.01
N PHE A 42 -5.60 0.05 10.80
CA PHE A 42 -4.59 -0.99 10.55
C PHE A 42 -3.61 -0.64 9.42
N VAL A 43 -3.61 0.63 9.02
CA VAL A 43 -2.77 1.17 7.96
C VAL A 43 -2.00 2.39 8.47
N PRO A 44 -0.92 2.81 7.79
CA PRO A 44 -0.13 3.96 8.21
C PRO A 44 -0.96 5.25 8.15
N SER A 45 -0.53 6.25 8.91
CA SER A 45 -1.00 7.64 8.72
C SER A 45 -0.75 8.10 7.29
N ASN A 46 -1.58 9.03 6.80
CA ASN A 46 -1.51 9.53 5.41
C ASN A 46 -0.13 10.10 5.02
N ASP A 47 0.62 10.66 5.96
CA ASP A 47 1.95 11.24 5.76
C ASP A 47 3.10 10.23 5.90
N ALA A 48 2.80 8.97 6.22
CA ALA A 48 3.80 7.92 6.33
C ALA A 48 4.49 7.64 4.99
N CYS A 49 5.81 7.64 4.98
CA CYS A 49 6.60 7.43 3.77
C CYS A 49 6.45 6.00 3.23
N VAL A 50 6.17 5.89 1.92
CA VAL A 50 6.10 4.60 1.23
C VAL A 50 7.37 4.39 0.41
N PHE A 51 8.06 3.28 0.65
CA PHE A 51 9.31 2.93 -0.04
C PHE A 51 9.11 2.01 -1.24
N TYR A 52 8.08 1.15 -1.16
CA TYR A 52 7.79 0.18 -2.20
C TYR A 52 6.32 -0.20 -2.15
N THR A 53 5.72 -0.40 -3.32
CA THR A 53 4.42 -1.04 -3.42
C THR A 53 4.41 -1.96 -4.63
N GLU A 54 3.76 -3.09 -4.49
CA GLU A 54 3.54 -4.07 -5.54
C GLU A 54 2.08 -4.48 -5.56
N TRP A 55 1.57 -4.75 -6.75
CA TRP A 55 0.28 -5.36 -6.94
C TRP A 55 0.37 -6.48 -7.99
N ASN A 56 -0.10 -7.68 -7.66
CA ASN A 56 -0.11 -8.88 -8.51
C ASN A 56 1.26 -9.20 -9.13
N GLY A 57 2.34 -9.16 -8.33
CA GLY A 57 3.69 -9.45 -8.82
C GLY A 57 4.36 -8.27 -9.54
N ARG A 58 3.70 -7.11 -9.64
CA ARG A 58 4.18 -5.95 -10.41
C ARG A 58 4.40 -4.74 -9.51
N PRO A 59 5.63 -4.21 -9.44
CA PRO A 59 5.88 -2.95 -8.74
C PRO A 59 4.99 -1.84 -9.28
N ILE A 60 4.36 -1.10 -8.38
CA ILE A 60 3.67 0.14 -8.74
C ILE A 60 4.73 1.22 -8.89
N ASN A 61 4.63 2.04 -9.94
CA ASN A 61 5.62 3.09 -10.19
C ASN A 61 5.60 4.13 -9.04
N PRO A 62 6.71 4.30 -8.29
CA PRO A 62 6.78 5.23 -7.17
C PRO A 62 6.74 6.71 -7.59
N ALA A 63 6.86 7.04 -8.89
CA ALA A 63 6.57 8.39 -9.35
C ALA A 63 5.10 8.81 -9.10
N GLY A 64 4.22 7.84 -8.81
CA GLY A 64 2.81 8.07 -8.52
C GLY A 64 2.48 8.32 -7.04
N TYR A 65 3.42 8.14 -6.10
CA TYR A 65 3.17 8.31 -4.66
C TYR A 65 4.48 8.45 -3.88
N THR A 66 4.46 9.23 -2.80
CA THR A 66 5.61 9.38 -1.88
C THR A 66 5.25 9.04 -0.43
N ASP A 67 3.96 9.10 -0.13
CA ASP A 67 3.36 8.89 1.18
C ASP A 67 2.12 8.00 1.06
N PHE A 68 1.59 7.55 2.19
CA PHE A 68 0.50 6.61 2.21
C PHE A 68 -0.79 7.20 1.63
N GLY A 69 -1.08 8.48 1.89
CA GLY A 69 -2.27 9.15 1.35
C GLY A 69 -2.27 9.23 -0.18
N THR A 70 -1.15 9.60 -0.78
CA THR A 70 -0.99 9.61 -2.24
C THR A 70 -1.06 8.20 -2.85
N LEU A 71 -0.55 7.18 -2.14
CA LEU A 71 -0.73 5.79 -2.53
C LEU A 71 -2.21 5.39 -2.52
N ILE A 72 -2.99 5.76 -1.51
CA ILE A 72 -4.43 5.46 -1.44
C ILE A 72 -5.16 6.03 -2.66
N GLU A 73 -4.90 7.28 -3.04
CA GLU A 73 -5.50 7.88 -4.23
C GLU A 73 -5.09 7.15 -5.52
N TYR A 74 -3.83 6.71 -5.60
CA TYR A 74 -3.36 5.88 -6.70
C TYR A 74 -4.11 4.54 -6.78
N LEU A 75 -4.27 3.84 -5.65
CA LEU A 75 -4.96 2.56 -5.56
C LEU A 75 -6.45 2.69 -5.92
N LYS A 76 -7.13 3.75 -5.48
CA LYS A 76 -8.50 4.07 -5.92
C LYS A 76 -8.58 4.24 -7.44
N GLY A 77 -7.59 4.90 -8.04
CA GLY A 77 -7.48 5.07 -9.48
C GLY A 77 -7.30 3.76 -10.23
N LEU A 78 -6.46 2.85 -9.71
CA LEU A 78 -6.27 1.51 -10.27
C LEU A 78 -7.54 0.66 -10.20
N GLN A 79 -8.20 0.63 -9.04
CA GLN A 79 -9.41 -0.16 -8.83
C GLN A 79 -10.53 0.24 -9.81
N LYS A 80 -10.69 1.55 -10.06
CA LYS A 80 -11.65 2.06 -11.07
C LYS A 80 -11.33 1.58 -12.49
N ARG A 81 -10.05 1.62 -12.87
CA ARG A 81 -9.58 1.18 -14.21
C ARG A 81 -9.80 -0.31 -14.45
N GLU A 82 -9.60 -1.15 -13.43
CA GLU A 82 -9.90 -2.58 -13.53
C GLU A 82 -11.41 -2.87 -13.54
N SER A 83 -12.20 -2.04 -12.85
CA SER A 83 -13.66 -2.19 -12.80
C SER A 83 -14.37 -1.73 -14.10
N GLY A 84 -13.64 -1.15 -15.06
CA GLY A 84 -14.20 -0.69 -16.34
C GLY A 84 -15.13 0.52 -16.23
N VAL A 85 -15.02 1.29 -15.13
CA VAL A 85 -15.83 2.50 -14.85
C VAL A 85 -15.00 3.76 -15.06
#